data_AF-A0A9E5B035-F1
#
_entry.id   AF-A0A9E5B035-F1
#
_cell.length_a   1.000
_cell.length_b   1.000
_cell.length_c   1.000
_cell.angle_alpha   90.00
_cell.angle_beta   90.00
_cell.angle_gamma   90.00
#
_symmetry.space_group_name_H-M   'P 1'
#
loop_
_entity.id
_entity.type
_entity.pdbx_description
1 polymer ?
#
loop_
_entity_poly.entity_id
_entity_poly.type
_entity_poly.pdbx_seq_one_letter_code
_entity_poly.pdbx_strand_id
1 'polypeptide(L)'
;MALAVGEFDVHFTSKRRGIIGRDRGLWQRQFTRLVAAAELWLISPVERNWFTRIPLIAGICLLPVGCATVPETGRTQVNFISTTYEFSLGKGVFADVKKQYPTSRDTNAIALVTKVGRRIASVANLPRAEWEFVLFESSEVNAFCLPGGKIGVFTGILKLTKDEAGLAAVLGHEVAHAVAHHGAERMSQGILIGFAGAAAEAAISKRASSRTAATAAAAFGIGMLIGIELPHSRANESEADRIGLLYMARAGYDPEEAVNFWQRMAAQEKGGKSGPWFLRTHPVGEQRIEDLKKWIPEAKLQYRPRADEVK
;
A
#
# COMPACT_ATOMS: atom_id res chain seq x y z
N MET A 1 30.80 -7.82 -33.58
CA MET A 1 30.34 -6.42 -33.52
C MET A 1 30.30 -6.04 -32.05
N ALA A 2 31.31 -5.30 -31.58
CA ALA A 2 31.46 -4.92 -30.17
C ALA A 2 30.51 -3.77 -29.84
N LEU A 3 29.68 -3.91 -28.81
CA LEU A 3 28.91 -2.83 -28.24
C LEU A 3 29.65 -2.33 -26.99
N ALA A 4 30.20 -1.13 -27.10
CA ALA A 4 30.78 -0.40 -25.99
C ALA A 4 29.69 -0.06 -24.98
N VAL A 5 29.89 -0.46 -23.72
CA VAL A 5 29.06 -0.03 -22.60
C VAL A 5 29.71 1.24 -22.05
N GLY A 6 29.02 2.37 -22.19
CA GLY A 6 29.48 3.65 -21.67
C GLY A 6 29.55 3.64 -20.15
N GLU A 7 30.62 4.22 -19.61
CA GLU A 7 30.80 4.51 -18.19
C GLU A 7 29.72 5.50 -17.74
N PHE A 8 28.87 5.09 -16.80
CA PHE A 8 28.01 6.00 -16.05
C PHE A 8 28.77 6.52 -14.83
N ASP A 9 29.37 7.69 -14.98
CA ASP A 9 30.00 8.44 -13.90
C ASP A 9 28.92 9.20 -13.12
N VAL A 10 28.56 8.71 -11.93
CA VAL A 10 27.60 9.38 -11.04
C VAL A 10 28.38 10.22 -10.03
N HIS A 11 28.60 11.50 -10.34
CA HIS A 11 29.14 12.48 -9.41
C HIS A 11 28.11 12.85 -8.33
N PHE A 12 28.34 12.41 -7.09
CA PHE A 12 27.67 12.94 -5.90
C PHE A 12 28.58 13.93 -5.17
N THR A 13 28.24 15.22 -5.23
CA THR A 13 28.87 16.25 -4.42
C THR A 13 28.36 16.16 -2.97
N SER A 14 29.12 15.44 -2.14
CA SER A 14 28.89 15.37 -0.69
C SER A 14 29.43 16.62 0.00
N LYS A 15 28.54 17.46 0.55
CA LYS A 15 28.87 18.34 1.69
C LYS A 15 27.89 18.09 2.82
N ARG A 16 28.24 17.15 3.70
CA ARG A 16 28.22 17.28 5.17
C ARG A 16 28.75 15.99 5.80
N ARG A 17 29.85 16.16 6.54
CA ARG A 17 30.51 15.13 7.37
C ARG A 17 29.66 14.85 8.60
N GLY A 18 29.56 13.58 8.99
CA GLY A 18 29.04 13.21 10.31
C GLY A 18 28.61 11.75 10.44
N ILE A 19 29.60 10.87 10.67
CA ILE A 19 29.47 9.61 11.44
C ILE A 19 28.42 8.60 10.96
N ILE A 20 28.73 7.80 9.92
CA ILE A 20 28.58 6.32 9.85
C ILE A 20 29.42 5.87 8.64
N GLY A 21 30.72 5.70 8.84
CA GLY A 21 31.67 5.42 7.76
C GLY A 21 32.71 4.38 8.18
N ARG A 22 32.37 3.09 8.08
CA ARG A 22 33.31 1.97 7.88
C ARG A 22 32.56 0.63 7.70
N ASP A 23 31.73 0.49 6.67
CA ASP A 23 31.33 -0.87 6.23
C ASP A 23 30.61 -0.94 4.87
N ARG A 24 30.10 0.19 4.36
CA ARG A 24 29.40 0.21 3.06
C ARG A 24 30.28 -0.22 1.87
N GLY A 25 31.59 -0.01 1.93
CA GLY A 25 32.52 -0.41 0.88
C GLY A 25 32.86 -1.91 0.87
N LEU A 26 32.75 -2.59 2.02
CA LEU A 26 32.96 -4.04 2.13
C LEU A 26 31.78 -4.79 1.52
N TRP A 27 30.56 -4.34 1.82
CA TRP A 27 29.33 -4.94 1.30
C TRP A 27 29.20 -4.82 -0.23
N GLN A 28 29.50 -3.63 -0.78
CA GLN A 28 29.53 -3.44 -2.23
C GLN A 28 30.58 -4.33 -2.89
N ARG A 29 31.79 -4.43 -2.34
CA ARG A 29 32.86 -5.31 -2.89
C ARG A 29 32.52 -6.80 -2.78
N GLN A 30 31.87 -7.22 -1.71
CA GLN A 30 31.39 -8.59 -1.51
C GLN A 30 30.27 -8.93 -2.51
N PHE A 31 29.32 -8.01 -2.69
CA PHE A 31 28.21 -8.17 -3.64
C PHE A 31 28.70 -8.20 -5.09
N THR A 32 29.59 -7.28 -5.50
CA THR A 32 30.17 -7.30 -6.86
C THR A 32 31.00 -8.56 -7.12
N ARG A 33 31.70 -9.09 -6.11
CA ARG A 33 32.43 -10.36 -6.23
C ARG A 33 31.49 -11.57 -6.37
N LEU A 34 30.37 -11.57 -5.66
CA LEU A 34 29.35 -12.62 -5.77
C LEU A 34 28.65 -12.59 -7.14
N VAL A 35 28.31 -11.40 -7.65
CA VAL A 35 27.73 -11.23 -8.99
C VAL A 35 28.73 -11.63 -10.06
N ALA A 36 29.99 -11.21 -9.97
CA ALA A 36 31.03 -11.60 -10.93
C ALA A 36 31.33 -13.12 -10.90
N ALA A 37 31.29 -13.74 -9.72
CA ALA A 37 31.43 -15.20 -9.59
C ALA A 37 30.23 -15.94 -10.19
N ALA A 38 29.01 -15.39 -10.05
CA ALA A 38 27.81 -15.93 -10.69
C ALA A 38 27.85 -15.77 -12.22
N GLU A 39 28.32 -14.64 -12.73
CA GLU A 39 28.51 -14.38 -14.16
C GLU A 39 29.55 -15.33 -14.78
N LEU A 40 30.73 -15.47 -14.16
CA LEU A 40 31.78 -16.39 -14.63
C LEU A 40 31.32 -17.86 -14.60
N TRP A 41 30.44 -18.24 -13.67
CA TRP A 41 29.91 -19.59 -13.56
C TRP A 41 28.75 -19.88 -14.53
N LEU A 42 28.01 -18.86 -14.96
CA LEU A 42 26.99 -18.95 -16.01
C LEU A 42 27.60 -19.09 -17.42
N ILE A 43 28.82 -18.60 -17.62
CA ILE A 43 29.51 -18.58 -18.91
C ILE A 43 30.45 -19.80 -19.10
N SER A 44 30.72 -20.59 -18.05
CA SER A 44 31.66 -21.72 -18.13
C SER A 44 31.07 -22.91 -18.93
N PRO A 45 31.71 -23.38 -20.01
CA PRO A 45 31.18 -24.41 -20.90
C PRO A 45 31.65 -25.82 -20.50
N VAL A 46 31.36 -26.26 -19.27
CA VAL A 46 31.70 -27.63 -18.84
C VAL A 46 30.44 -28.44 -18.59
N GLU A 47 30.23 -29.44 -19.44
CA GLU A 47 29.20 -30.46 -19.34
C GLU A 47 29.28 -31.23 -18.00
N ARG A 48 28.22 -31.17 -17.19
CA ARG A 48 27.56 -32.32 -16.50
C ARG A 48 26.63 -31.86 -15.38
N ASN A 49 25.43 -32.48 -15.39
CA ASN A 49 24.42 -32.59 -14.35
C ASN A 49 23.73 -31.30 -13.88
N TRP A 50 22.65 -30.98 -14.58
CA TRP A 50 21.69 -29.91 -14.28
C TRP A 50 21.07 -30.06 -12.88
N PHE A 51 21.02 -31.29 -12.34
CA PHE A 51 20.47 -31.62 -11.03
C PHE A 51 21.25 -31.06 -9.82
N THR A 52 22.55 -30.74 -9.96
CA THR A 52 23.34 -30.18 -8.85
C THR A 52 23.29 -28.65 -8.77
N ARG A 53 22.74 -27.97 -9.80
CA ARG A 53 22.65 -26.50 -9.88
C ARG A 53 21.33 -25.93 -9.35
N ILE A 54 20.25 -26.72 -9.35
CA ILE A 54 18.93 -26.35 -8.85
C ILE A 54 18.92 -25.96 -7.36
N PRO A 55 19.59 -26.68 -6.44
CA PRO A 55 19.54 -26.32 -5.01
C PRO A 55 20.31 -25.03 -4.68
N LEU A 56 21.28 -24.60 -5.50
CA LEU A 56 22.08 -23.39 -5.25
C LEU A 56 21.39 -22.12 -5.78
N ILE A 57 20.66 -22.22 -6.91
CA ILE A 57 19.79 -21.15 -7.41
C ILE A 57 18.55 -21.01 -6.50
N ALA A 58 18.00 -22.12 -6.00
CA ALA A 58 16.94 -22.11 -4.99
C ALA A 58 17.43 -21.55 -3.62
N GLY A 59 18.70 -21.79 -3.26
CA GLY A 59 19.31 -21.27 -2.03
C GLY A 59 19.59 -19.76 -2.04
N ILE A 60 19.83 -19.17 -3.22
CA ILE A 60 20.01 -17.71 -3.39
C ILE A 60 18.66 -16.97 -3.32
N CYS A 61 17.53 -17.65 -3.54
CA CYS A 61 16.18 -17.11 -3.37
C CYS A 61 15.70 -17.03 -1.91
N LEU A 62 16.51 -17.45 -0.92
CA LEU A 62 16.19 -17.38 0.52
C LEU A 62 16.76 -16.13 1.21
N LEU A 63 16.95 -15.03 0.47
CA LEU A 63 17.21 -13.73 1.10
C LEU A 63 15.88 -13.18 1.69
N PRO A 64 15.88 -12.58 2.89
CA PRO A 64 14.68 -12.02 3.55
C PRO A 64 14.21 -10.70 2.89
N VAL A 65 14.36 -10.59 1.57
CA VAL A 65 14.05 -9.37 0.79
C VAL A 65 12.56 -9.34 0.61
N GLY A 66 11.85 -8.77 1.57
CA GLY A 66 10.41 -8.61 1.46
C GLY A 66 9.67 -8.52 2.78
N CYS A 67 10.29 -8.76 3.94
CA CYS A 67 9.58 -8.53 5.19
C CYS A 67 9.61 -7.05 5.57
N ALA A 68 8.44 -6.42 5.63
CA ALA A 68 8.24 -5.08 6.18
C ALA A 68 7.40 -5.15 7.46
N THR A 69 7.51 -4.16 8.34
CA THR A 69 6.71 -4.07 9.57
C THR A 69 5.72 -2.93 9.45
N VAL A 70 4.45 -3.21 9.73
CA VAL A 70 3.37 -2.21 9.71
C VAL A 70 3.54 -1.26 10.89
N PRO A 71 3.62 0.06 10.62
CA PRO A 71 3.58 1.06 11.69
C PRO A 71 2.30 0.91 12.53
N GLU A 72 2.35 1.26 13.82
CA GLU A 72 1.26 1.14 14.82
C GLU A 72 0.97 -0.29 15.33
N THR A 73 0.92 -1.32 14.48
CA THR A 73 0.57 -2.69 14.92
C THR A 73 1.76 -3.61 15.11
N GLY A 74 2.89 -3.34 14.45
CA GLY A 74 4.06 -4.21 14.47
C GLY A 74 3.89 -5.50 13.66
N ARG A 75 2.80 -5.65 12.88
CA ARG A 75 2.57 -6.81 12.03
C ARG A 75 3.65 -6.89 10.95
N THR A 76 4.20 -8.09 10.74
CA THR A 76 5.10 -8.33 9.61
C THR A 76 4.31 -8.65 8.35
N GLN A 77 4.72 -8.07 7.22
CA GLN A 77 4.09 -8.26 5.92
C GLN A 77 5.13 -8.54 4.83
N VAL A 78 4.67 -9.16 3.74
CA VAL A 78 5.48 -9.31 2.53
C VAL A 78 5.28 -8.08 1.64
N ASN A 79 6.34 -7.29 1.46
CA ASN A 79 6.40 -6.12 0.61
C ASN A 79 7.73 -6.06 -0.15
N PHE A 80 7.68 -6.32 -1.45
CA PHE A 80 8.83 -6.24 -2.37
C PHE A 80 8.94 -4.87 -3.05
N ILE A 81 7.97 -3.97 -2.82
CA ILE A 81 7.86 -2.69 -3.49
C ILE A 81 8.49 -1.62 -2.61
N SER A 82 9.52 -0.95 -3.14
CA SER A 82 10.13 0.17 -2.42
C SER A 82 9.12 1.31 -2.25
N THR A 83 9.13 1.95 -1.08
CA THR A 83 8.24 3.10 -0.78
C THR A 83 8.34 4.22 -1.82
N THR A 84 9.55 4.47 -2.36
CA THR A 84 9.74 5.51 -3.39
C THR A 84 9.04 5.15 -4.70
N TYR A 85 9.13 3.89 -5.13
CA TYR A 85 8.44 3.42 -6.33
C TYR A 85 6.92 3.38 -6.11
N GLU A 86 6.48 2.85 -4.97
CA GLU A 86 5.09 2.85 -4.53
C GLU A 86 4.48 4.27 -4.59
N PHE A 87 5.15 5.28 -4.03
CA PHE A 87 4.66 6.66 -4.03
C PHE A 87 4.61 7.26 -5.44
N SER A 88 5.57 6.93 -6.29
CA SER A 88 5.56 7.36 -7.70
C SER A 88 4.36 6.77 -8.46
N LEU A 89 4.01 5.51 -8.20
CA LEU A 89 2.84 4.87 -8.78
C LEU A 89 1.56 5.56 -8.31
N GLY A 90 1.41 5.77 -7.00
CA GLY A 90 0.24 6.45 -6.44
C GLY A 90 0.04 7.84 -7.05
N LYS A 91 1.12 8.60 -7.24
CA LYS A 91 1.07 9.91 -7.92
C LYS A 91 0.61 9.81 -9.38
N GLY A 92 1.11 8.84 -10.14
CA GLY A 92 0.70 8.60 -11.53
C GLY A 92 -0.78 8.24 -11.64
N VAL A 93 -1.21 7.22 -10.89
CA VAL A 93 -2.59 6.74 -10.89
C VAL A 93 -3.55 7.85 -10.43
N PHE A 94 -3.20 8.62 -9.39
CA PHE A 94 -4.06 9.71 -8.93
C PHE A 94 -4.23 10.83 -9.96
N ALA A 95 -3.19 11.10 -10.76
CA ALA A 95 -3.30 12.05 -11.87
C ALA A 95 -4.26 11.54 -12.95
N ASP A 96 -4.33 10.24 -13.20
CA ASP A 96 -5.28 9.65 -14.14
C ASP A 96 -6.71 9.63 -13.59
N VAL A 97 -6.90 9.33 -12.30
CA VAL A 97 -8.21 9.41 -11.64
C VAL A 97 -8.80 10.82 -11.73
N LYS A 98 -7.98 11.87 -11.55
CA LYS A 98 -8.42 13.27 -11.71
C LYS A 98 -8.84 13.65 -13.14
N LYS A 99 -8.40 12.89 -14.15
CA LYS A 99 -8.88 13.08 -15.54
C LYS A 99 -10.21 12.36 -15.77
N GLN A 100 -10.44 11.25 -15.08
CA GLN A 100 -11.63 10.44 -15.22
C GLN A 100 -12.82 10.99 -14.44
N TYR A 101 -12.58 11.49 -13.23
CA TYR A 101 -13.62 12.02 -12.35
C TYR A 101 -13.48 13.53 -12.17
N PRO A 102 -14.55 14.32 -12.42
CA PRO A 102 -14.53 15.74 -12.14
C PRO A 102 -14.39 15.98 -10.64
N THR A 103 -13.62 17.01 -10.27
CA THR A 103 -13.58 17.50 -8.89
C THR A 103 -14.88 18.21 -8.54
N SER A 104 -15.31 18.09 -7.28
CA SER A 104 -16.51 18.77 -6.82
C SER A 104 -16.35 20.29 -6.88
N ARG A 105 -17.48 21.00 -6.95
CA ARG A 105 -17.56 22.47 -6.93
C ARG A 105 -18.05 23.02 -5.60
N ASP A 106 -18.47 22.15 -4.68
CA ASP A 106 -18.93 22.54 -3.35
C ASP A 106 -17.72 22.92 -2.47
N THR A 107 -17.50 24.24 -2.34
CA THR A 107 -16.38 24.78 -1.59
C THR A 107 -16.42 24.43 -0.10
N ASN A 108 -17.62 24.28 0.48
CA ASN A 108 -17.77 23.91 1.89
C ASN A 108 -17.43 22.44 2.10
N ALA A 109 -17.91 21.55 1.23
CA ALA A 109 -17.59 20.13 1.29
C ALA A 109 -16.09 19.87 1.04
N ILE A 110 -15.48 20.58 0.08
CA ILE A 110 -14.03 20.50 -0.18
C ILE A 110 -13.23 20.97 1.05
N ALA A 111 -13.62 22.08 1.66
CA ALA A 111 -12.96 22.60 2.85
C ALA A 111 -13.07 21.62 4.01
N LEU A 112 -14.24 21.00 4.20
CA LEU A 112 -14.47 19.98 5.23
C LEU A 112 -13.57 18.75 5.01
N VAL A 113 -13.58 18.16 3.82
CA VAL A 113 -12.73 16.99 3.47
C VAL A 113 -11.25 17.31 3.67
N THR A 114 -10.82 18.49 3.22
CA THR A 114 -9.42 18.92 3.37
C THR A 114 -9.05 19.14 4.83
N LYS A 115 -9.94 19.76 5.63
CA LYS A 115 -9.74 20.01 7.07
C LYS A 115 -9.59 18.70 7.83
N VAL A 116 -10.56 17.80 7.70
CA VAL A 116 -10.57 16.51 8.41
C VAL A 116 -9.40 15.64 7.96
N GLY A 117 -9.17 15.54 6.64
CA GLY A 117 -8.08 14.74 6.08
C GLY A 117 -6.70 15.18 6.54
N ARG A 118 -6.40 16.48 6.49
CA ARG A 118 -5.11 17.01 6.99
C ARG A 118 -4.93 16.79 8.49
N ARG A 119 -6.01 16.85 9.26
CA ARG A 119 -5.96 16.64 10.72
C ARG A 119 -5.69 15.17 11.07
N ILE A 120 -6.26 14.24 10.33
CA ILE A 120 -5.93 12.80 10.45
C ILE A 120 -4.48 12.56 9.99
N ALA A 121 -4.08 13.14 8.85
CA ALA A 121 -2.72 12.97 8.32
C ALA A 121 -1.62 13.50 9.25
N SER A 122 -1.90 14.54 10.05
CA SER A 122 -0.91 15.13 10.96
C SER A 122 -0.55 14.24 12.14
N VAL A 123 -1.38 13.25 12.45
CA VAL A 123 -1.14 12.26 13.51
C VAL A 123 -0.68 10.90 12.98
N ALA A 124 -0.61 10.76 11.66
CA ALA A 124 -0.16 9.57 10.96
C ALA A 124 1.36 9.62 10.68
N ASN A 125 2.06 8.52 10.94
CA ASN A 125 3.50 8.44 10.70
C ASN A 125 3.82 7.82 9.33
N LEU A 126 3.77 8.63 8.26
CA LEU A 126 4.18 8.24 6.91
C LEU A 126 5.23 9.21 6.34
N PRO A 127 6.53 8.98 6.59
CA PRO A 127 7.59 9.87 6.15
C PRO A 127 7.62 10.05 4.62
N ARG A 128 7.80 11.29 4.17
CA ARG A 128 7.86 11.68 2.74
C ARG A 128 6.54 11.56 1.98
N ALA A 129 5.42 11.22 2.64
CA ALA A 129 4.11 11.29 1.98
C ALA A 129 3.77 12.72 1.60
N GLU A 130 3.24 12.89 0.40
CA GLU A 130 2.72 14.15 -0.10
C GLU A 130 1.19 14.10 0.01
N TRP A 131 0.67 14.30 1.22
CA TRP A 131 -0.77 14.18 1.47
C TRP A 131 -1.59 15.10 0.57
N GLU A 132 -2.52 14.52 -0.17
CA GLU A 132 -3.46 15.21 -1.03
C GLU A 132 -4.85 14.61 -0.86
N PHE A 133 -5.83 15.46 -0.55
CA PHE A 133 -7.23 15.06 -0.35
C PHE A 133 -8.08 15.72 -1.43
N VAL A 134 -8.79 14.93 -2.23
CA VAL A 134 -9.62 15.43 -3.32
C VAL A 134 -11.04 14.90 -3.19
N LEU A 135 -12.00 15.82 -3.22
CA LEU A 135 -13.41 15.49 -3.33
C LEU A 135 -13.81 15.46 -4.81
N PHE A 136 -14.22 14.28 -5.26
CA PHE A 136 -14.68 14.01 -6.61
C PHE A 136 -16.21 14.03 -6.66
N GLU A 137 -16.76 14.61 -7.73
CA GLU A 137 -18.20 14.70 -7.93
C GLU A 137 -18.73 13.38 -8.49
N SER A 138 -19.26 12.54 -7.60
CA SER A 138 -19.85 11.25 -7.94
C SER A 138 -20.85 10.83 -6.87
N SER A 139 -21.99 10.30 -7.30
CA SER A 139 -23.02 9.75 -6.40
C SER A 139 -22.61 8.43 -5.75
N GLU A 140 -21.48 7.85 -6.17
CA GLU A 140 -20.92 6.66 -5.56
C GLU A 140 -20.60 6.88 -4.07
N VAL A 141 -21.00 5.93 -3.24
CA VAL A 141 -20.64 5.89 -1.83
C VAL A 141 -19.26 5.24 -1.73
N ASN A 142 -18.20 6.06 -1.82
CA ASN A 142 -16.81 5.60 -1.73
C ASN A 142 -15.83 6.66 -1.23
N ALA A 143 -14.73 6.15 -0.69
CA ALA A 143 -13.45 6.84 -0.58
C ALA A 143 -12.34 5.82 -0.91
N PHE A 144 -11.13 6.29 -1.20
CA PHE A 144 -10.00 5.42 -1.47
C PHE A 144 -8.69 6.13 -1.13
N CYS A 145 -7.68 5.34 -0.82
CA CYS A 145 -6.29 5.77 -0.77
C CYS A 145 -5.47 5.16 -1.90
N LEU A 146 -4.56 5.96 -2.44
CA LEU A 146 -3.45 5.50 -3.24
C LEU A 146 -2.14 5.84 -2.51
N PRO A 147 -1.06 5.12 -2.81
CA PRO A 147 0.16 5.29 -2.06
C PRO A 147 0.77 6.70 -2.15
N GLY A 148 1.56 7.05 -1.14
CA GLY A 148 2.14 8.39 -1.01
C GLY A 148 1.17 9.46 -0.50
N GLY A 149 0.04 9.03 0.07
CA GLY A 149 -0.93 9.91 0.73
C GLY A 149 -1.94 10.56 -0.21
N LYS A 150 -2.30 9.90 -1.31
CA LYS A 150 -3.29 10.42 -2.27
C LYS A 150 -4.66 9.86 -1.92
N ILE A 151 -5.54 10.69 -1.38
CA ILE A 151 -6.84 10.28 -0.87
C ILE A 151 -7.94 10.90 -1.74
N GLY A 152 -8.81 10.04 -2.27
CA GLY A 152 -10.00 10.44 -3.00
C GLY A 152 -11.26 10.15 -2.19
N VAL A 153 -12.21 11.09 -2.24
CA VAL A 153 -13.54 10.95 -1.61
C VAL A 153 -14.59 11.25 -2.67
N PHE A 154 -15.65 10.45 -2.78
CA PHE A 154 -16.80 10.77 -3.64
C PHE A 154 -17.90 11.49 -2.84
N THR A 155 -18.57 12.47 -3.45
CA THR A 155 -19.65 13.23 -2.79
C THR A 155 -20.78 12.34 -2.25
N GLY A 156 -21.00 11.15 -2.84
CA GLY A 156 -21.98 10.18 -2.38
C GLY A 156 -21.76 9.68 -0.93
N ILE A 157 -20.52 9.53 -0.47
CA ILE A 157 -20.24 9.01 0.89
C ILE A 157 -20.59 10.02 1.99
N LEU A 158 -20.54 11.33 1.67
CA LEU A 158 -20.72 12.40 2.66
C LEU A 158 -22.09 12.33 3.35
N LYS A 159 -23.12 11.86 2.66
CA LYS A 159 -24.48 11.65 3.23
C LYS A 159 -24.50 10.67 4.40
N LEU A 160 -23.57 9.71 4.40
CA LEU A 160 -23.44 8.70 5.46
C LEU A 160 -22.48 9.14 6.57
N THR A 161 -21.59 10.08 6.29
CA THR A 161 -20.68 10.63 7.31
C THR A 161 -21.44 11.42 8.38
N LYS A 162 -22.51 12.12 8.01
CA LYS A 162 -23.36 13.00 8.86
C LYS A 162 -22.65 14.21 9.48
N ASP A 163 -21.44 14.05 10.01
CA ASP A 163 -20.65 15.09 10.65
C ASP A 163 -19.13 14.92 10.40
N GLU A 164 -18.32 15.80 11.00
CA GLU A 164 -16.86 15.74 10.85
C GLU A 164 -16.26 14.43 11.41
N ALA A 165 -16.84 13.86 12.47
CA ALA A 165 -16.32 12.67 13.12
C ALA A 165 -16.62 11.41 12.29
N GLY A 166 -17.79 11.32 11.66
CA GLY A 166 -18.08 10.26 10.70
C GLY A 166 -17.22 10.37 9.43
N LEU A 167 -16.86 11.58 9.00
CA LEU A 167 -15.88 11.75 7.92
C LEU A 167 -14.47 11.37 8.37
N ALA A 168 -14.12 11.65 9.63
CA ALA A 168 -12.86 11.25 10.23
C ALA A 168 -12.73 9.72 10.33
N ALA A 169 -13.83 8.98 10.52
CA ALA A 169 -13.83 7.53 10.45
C ALA A 169 -13.42 7.01 9.06
N VAL A 170 -13.99 7.57 8.00
CA VAL A 170 -13.62 7.23 6.61
C VAL A 170 -12.15 7.57 6.35
N LEU A 171 -11.75 8.82 6.63
CA LEU A 171 -10.40 9.27 6.30
C LEU A 171 -9.33 8.63 7.21
N GLY A 172 -9.66 8.32 8.46
CA GLY A 172 -8.82 7.56 9.37
C GLY A 172 -8.50 6.17 8.83
N HIS A 173 -9.53 5.47 8.32
CA HIS A 173 -9.39 4.16 7.68
C HIS A 173 -8.53 4.24 6.40
N GLU A 174 -8.80 5.19 5.50
CA GLU A 174 -8.01 5.35 4.27
C GLU A 174 -6.55 5.74 4.54
N VAL A 175 -6.30 6.63 5.50
CA VAL A 175 -4.95 7.00 5.92
C VAL A 175 -4.23 5.81 6.56
N ALA A 176 -4.95 4.96 7.30
CA ALA A 176 -4.39 3.74 7.88
C ALA A 176 -3.92 2.75 6.80
N HIS A 177 -4.69 2.53 5.74
CA HIS A 177 -4.26 1.70 4.60
C HIS A 177 -2.97 2.22 3.96
N ALA A 178 -2.87 3.54 3.78
CA ALA A 178 -1.68 4.17 3.21
C ALA A 178 -0.45 4.03 4.13
N VAL A 179 -0.61 4.20 5.44
CA VAL A 179 0.47 4.05 6.43
C VAL A 179 0.93 2.60 6.55
N ALA A 180 -0.01 1.66 6.51
CA ALA A 180 0.28 0.24 6.59
C ALA A 180 0.84 -0.35 5.29
N HIS A 181 0.96 0.46 4.22
CA HIS A 181 1.41 0.00 2.91
C HIS A 181 0.59 -1.19 2.37
N HIS A 182 -0.71 -1.23 2.69
CA HIS A 182 -1.59 -2.33 2.29
C HIS A 182 -1.70 -2.49 0.77
N GLY A 183 -1.62 -1.39 0.02
CA GLY A 183 -1.55 -1.43 -1.45
C GLY A 183 -0.29 -2.13 -1.94
N ALA A 184 0.89 -1.75 -1.43
CA ALA A 184 2.15 -2.39 -1.79
C ALA A 184 2.25 -3.85 -1.33
N GLU A 185 1.72 -4.19 -0.15
CA GLU A 185 1.55 -5.57 0.29
C GLU A 185 0.70 -6.37 -0.70
N ARG A 186 -0.44 -5.80 -1.11
CA ARG A 186 -1.36 -6.46 -2.05
C ARG A 186 -0.72 -6.69 -3.42
N MET A 187 -0.04 -5.68 -3.95
CA MET A 187 0.70 -5.80 -5.20
C MET A 187 1.83 -6.84 -5.10
N SER A 188 2.54 -6.89 -3.96
CA SER A 188 3.58 -7.89 -3.71
C SER A 188 3.02 -9.32 -3.69
N GLN A 189 1.84 -9.52 -3.09
CA GLN A 189 1.12 -10.80 -3.16
C GLN A 189 0.73 -11.15 -4.60
N GLY A 190 0.24 -10.17 -5.39
CA GLY A 190 -0.10 -10.36 -6.80
C GLY A 190 1.11 -10.80 -7.63
N ILE A 191 2.26 -10.15 -7.43
CA ILE A 191 3.54 -10.52 -8.07
C ILE A 191 3.92 -11.96 -7.69
N LEU A 192 3.85 -12.33 -6.41
CA LEU A 192 4.19 -13.67 -5.94
C LEU A 192 3.29 -14.76 -6.54
N ILE A 193 1.98 -14.52 -6.59
CA ILE A 193 1.01 -15.41 -7.23
C ILE A 193 1.31 -15.55 -8.73
N GLY A 194 1.64 -14.44 -9.38
CA GLY A 194 2.03 -14.43 -10.79
C GLY A 194 3.27 -15.29 -11.07
N PHE A 195 4.31 -15.14 -10.26
CA PHE A 195 5.52 -15.98 -10.37
C PHE A 195 5.24 -17.45 -10.07
N ALA A 196 4.43 -17.75 -9.05
CA ALA A 196 4.04 -19.12 -8.72
C ALA A 196 3.29 -19.78 -9.90
N GLY A 197 2.38 -19.05 -10.54
CA GLY A 197 1.69 -19.51 -11.74
C GLY A 197 2.64 -19.79 -12.91
N ALA A 198 3.58 -18.88 -13.18
CA ALA A 198 4.58 -19.05 -14.24
C ALA A 198 5.52 -20.24 -13.95
N ALA A 199 5.92 -20.45 -12.70
CA ALA A 199 6.74 -21.59 -12.29
C ALA A 199 5.98 -22.92 -12.42
N ALA A 200 4.70 -22.96 -12.05
CA ALA A 200 3.85 -24.13 -12.26
C ALA A 200 3.71 -24.46 -13.76
N GLU A 201 3.49 -23.46 -14.61
CA GLU A 201 3.45 -23.62 -16.06
C GLU A 201 4.79 -24.16 -16.60
N ALA A 202 5.91 -23.64 -16.13
CA ALA A 202 7.26 -24.10 -16.51
C ALA A 202 7.54 -25.55 -16.09
N ALA A 203 7.03 -25.98 -14.93
CA ALA A 203 7.19 -27.35 -14.44
C ALA A 203 6.32 -28.36 -15.23
N ILE A 204 5.13 -27.93 -15.68
CA ILE A 204 4.22 -28.75 -16.47
C ILE A 204 4.64 -28.77 -17.95
N SER A 205 5.18 -27.67 -18.46
CA SER A 205 5.65 -27.58 -19.84
C SER A 205 7.03 -28.24 -19.97
N LYS A 206 7.15 -29.28 -20.81
CA LYS A 206 8.43 -29.95 -21.11
C LYS A 206 9.45 -29.07 -21.87
N ARG A 207 9.22 -27.77 -21.98
CA ARG A 207 10.08 -26.78 -22.66
C ARG A 207 10.06 -25.47 -21.87
N ALA A 208 11.08 -25.23 -21.06
CA ALA A 208 11.43 -23.87 -20.65
C ALA A 208 11.85 -23.11 -21.92
N SER A 209 11.06 -22.12 -22.34
CA SER A 209 11.33 -21.32 -23.53
C SER A 209 11.27 -19.82 -23.18
N SER A 210 11.65 -18.95 -24.10
CA SER A 210 11.45 -17.48 -24.00
C SER A 210 10.00 -17.10 -23.66
N ARG A 211 9.04 -17.99 -23.89
CA ARG A 211 7.65 -17.85 -23.49
C ARG A 211 7.47 -17.79 -21.96
N THR A 212 8.28 -18.51 -21.18
CA THR A 212 8.21 -18.50 -19.70
C THR A 212 8.68 -17.16 -19.11
N ALA A 213 9.68 -16.51 -19.72
CA ALA A 213 10.11 -15.18 -19.32
C ALA A 213 9.05 -14.11 -19.71
N ALA A 214 8.41 -14.27 -20.87
CA ALA A 214 7.31 -13.41 -21.29
C ALA A 214 6.06 -13.58 -20.40
N THR A 215 5.74 -14.80 -19.96
CA THR A 215 4.63 -15.03 -19.02
C THR A 215 4.92 -14.48 -17.63
N ALA A 216 6.17 -14.58 -17.14
CA ALA A 216 6.57 -13.93 -15.89
C ALA A 216 6.46 -12.38 -15.96
N ALA A 217 6.88 -11.77 -17.07
CA ALA A 217 6.75 -10.33 -17.28
C ALA A 217 5.27 -9.90 -17.42
N ALA A 218 4.44 -10.69 -18.10
CA ALA A 218 3.01 -10.45 -18.20
C ALA A 218 2.32 -10.60 -16.82
N ALA A 219 2.70 -11.62 -16.05
CA ALA A 219 2.19 -11.84 -14.70
C ALA A 219 2.58 -10.70 -13.74
N PHE A 220 3.78 -10.12 -13.90
CA PHE A 220 4.17 -8.91 -13.19
C PHE A 220 3.27 -7.73 -13.55
N GLY A 221 3.04 -7.46 -14.84
CA GLY A 221 2.15 -6.38 -15.29
C GLY A 221 0.70 -6.57 -14.82
N ILE A 222 0.19 -7.80 -14.85
CA ILE A 222 -1.14 -8.16 -14.36
C ILE A 222 -1.22 -7.99 -12.84
N GLY A 223 -0.22 -8.44 -12.08
CA GLY A 223 -0.17 -8.29 -10.62
C GLY A 223 -0.20 -6.83 -10.16
N MET A 224 0.38 -5.93 -10.96
CA MET A 224 0.34 -4.49 -10.72
C MET A 224 -1.07 -3.89 -10.94
N LEU A 225 -1.77 -4.32 -12.00
CA LEU A 225 -3.14 -3.87 -12.30
C LEU A 225 -4.14 -4.43 -11.26
N ILE A 226 -4.01 -5.72 -10.96
CA ILE A 226 -4.86 -6.46 -10.01
C ILE A 226 -4.68 -5.95 -8.57
N GLY A 227 -3.45 -5.55 -8.19
CA GLY A 227 -3.16 -5.10 -6.83
C GLY A 227 -3.91 -3.83 -6.40
N ILE A 228 -4.37 -3.03 -7.36
CA ILE A 228 -5.12 -1.78 -7.14
C ILE A 228 -6.64 -2.03 -7.15
N GLU A 229 -7.11 -3.04 -7.89
CA GLU A 229 -8.55 -3.29 -8.09
C GLU A 229 -9.15 -4.34 -7.14
N LEU A 230 -8.34 -5.25 -6.57
CA LEU A 230 -8.86 -6.29 -5.68
C LEU A 230 -9.16 -5.76 -4.28
N PRO A 231 -10.22 -6.26 -3.62
CA PRO A 231 -10.47 -5.97 -2.23
C PRO A 231 -9.27 -6.33 -1.35
N HIS A 232 -9.08 -5.53 -0.31
CA HIS A 232 -8.11 -5.82 0.73
C HIS A 232 -8.49 -7.09 1.49
N SER A 233 -7.48 -7.73 2.08
CA SER A 233 -7.72 -8.89 2.94
C SER A 233 -8.53 -8.48 4.18
N ARG A 234 -9.30 -9.41 4.76
CA ARG A 234 -10.01 -9.14 6.03
C ARG A 234 -9.06 -8.69 7.15
N ALA A 235 -7.82 -9.16 7.14
CA ALA A 235 -6.80 -8.75 8.10
C ALA A 235 -6.36 -7.30 7.86
N ASN A 236 -6.19 -6.88 6.61
CA ASN A 236 -5.84 -5.51 6.25
C ASN A 236 -6.97 -4.53 6.63
N GLU A 237 -8.23 -4.91 6.39
CA GLU A 237 -9.40 -4.13 6.80
C GLU A 237 -9.48 -3.96 8.33
N SER A 238 -9.31 -5.06 9.06
CA SER A 238 -9.32 -5.08 10.54
C SER A 238 -8.18 -4.25 11.12
N GLU A 239 -7.00 -4.32 10.51
CA GLU A 239 -5.84 -3.51 10.88
C GLU A 239 -6.06 -2.02 10.60
N ALA A 240 -6.62 -1.68 9.43
CA ALA A 240 -6.94 -0.32 9.06
C ALA A 240 -8.02 0.29 9.97
N ASP A 241 -9.01 -0.49 10.41
CA ASP A 241 -10.02 -0.09 11.38
C ASP A 241 -9.39 0.27 12.74
N ARG A 242 -8.52 -0.59 13.27
CA ARG A 242 -7.82 -0.35 14.53
C ARG A 242 -6.97 0.91 14.45
N ILE A 243 -6.11 1.02 13.44
CA ILE A 243 -5.22 2.17 13.25
C ILE A 243 -6.05 3.45 13.02
N GLY A 244 -7.10 3.38 12.21
CA GLY A 244 -8.01 4.49 11.93
C GLY A 244 -8.67 5.03 13.20
N LEU A 245 -9.13 4.16 14.11
CA LEU A 245 -9.64 4.56 15.43
C LEU A 245 -8.60 5.33 16.25
N LEU A 246 -7.35 4.86 16.26
CA LEU A 246 -6.26 5.56 16.96
C LEU A 246 -6.02 6.94 16.35
N TYR A 247 -6.05 7.05 15.02
CA TYR A 247 -5.89 8.34 14.34
C TYR A 247 -7.05 9.29 14.59
N MET A 248 -8.30 8.80 14.60
CA MET A 248 -9.45 9.62 14.99
C MET A 248 -9.24 10.22 16.38
N ALA A 249 -8.92 9.39 17.37
CA ALA A 249 -8.73 9.85 18.73
C ALA A 249 -7.55 10.83 18.86
N ARG A 250 -6.39 10.52 18.27
CA ARG A 250 -5.22 11.42 18.28
C ARG A 250 -5.48 12.75 17.57
N ALA A 251 -6.36 12.75 16.57
CA ALA A 251 -6.81 13.93 15.84
C ALA A 251 -7.91 14.72 16.58
N GLY A 252 -8.40 14.21 17.71
CA GLY A 252 -9.44 14.82 18.53
C GLY A 252 -10.86 14.58 18.05
N TYR A 253 -11.08 13.57 17.21
CA TYR A 253 -12.41 13.09 16.85
C TYR A 253 -12.84 11.95 17.79
N ASP A 254 -14.13 11.89 18.10
CA ASP A 254 -14.69 10.82 18.93
C ASP A 254 -14.58 9.46 18.19
N PRO A 255 -13.77 8.50 18.70
CA PRO A 255 -13.64 7.19 18.06
C PRO A 255 -14.94 6.36 18.11
N GLU A 256 -15.92 6.70 18.95
CA GLU A 256 -17.21 5.98 18.95
C GLU A 256 -18.00 6.20 17.66
N GLU A 257 -17.83 7.35 17.00
CA GLU A 257 -18.55 7.66 15.76
C GLU A 257 -18.16 6.73 14.61
N ALA A 258 -16.99 6.09 14.67
CA ALA A 258 -16.63 5.04 13.71
C ALA A 258 -17.64 3.89 13.74
N VAL A 259 -18.05 3.42 14.92
CA VAL A 259 -19.05 2.35 15.05
C VAL A 259 -20.36 2.76 14.41
N ASN A 260 -20.81 3.98 14.67
CA ASN A 260 -22.04 4.52 14.10
C ASN A 260 -21.95 4.64 12.58
N PHE A 261 -20.81 5.12 12.05
CA PHE A 261 -20.57 5.20 10.60
C PHE A 261 -20.63 3.83 9.94
N TRP A 262 -19.91 2.85 10.48
CA TRP A 262 -19.85 1.50 9.90
C TRP A 262 -21.20 0.77 9.98
N GLN A 263 -22.01 1.03 11.02
CA GLN A 263 -23.40 0.57 11.06
C GLN A 263 -24.27 1.19 9.96
N ARG A 264 -24.10 2.49 9.68
CA ARG A 264 -24.81 3.16 8.56
C ARG A 264 -24.39 2.58 7.22
N MET A 265 -23.11 2.28 7.04
CA MET A 265 -22.59 1.61 5.84
C MET A 265 -23.19 0.21 5.68
N ALA A 266 -23.17 -0.62 6.72
CA ALA A 266 -23.76 -1.96 6.69
C ALA A 266 -25.28 -1.94 6.40
N ALA A 267 -25.99 -0.90 6.86
CA ALA A 267 -27.41 -0.74 6.54
C ALA A 267 -27.67 -0.46 5.04
N GLN A 268 -26.71 0.10 4.30
CA GLN A 268 -26.83 0.30 2.84
C GLN A 268 -26.76 -1.02 2.06
N GLU A 269 -26.07 -2.05 2.57
CA GLU A 269 -25.97 -3.35 1.90
C GLU A 269 -27.29 -4.10 1.86
N LYS A 270 -28.12 -3.95 2.91
CA LYS A 270 -29.39 -4.69 3.04
C LYS A 270 -30.47 -4.23 2.05
N GLY A 271 -30.22 -3.16 1.28
CA GLY A 271 -31.21 -2.49 0.42
C GLY A 271 -31.15 -2.75 -1.10
N GLY A 272 -30.20 -3.53 -1.64
CA GLY A 272 -30.13 -3.74 -3.11
C GLY A 272 -29.08 -4.73 -3.62
N LYS A 273 -29.27 -5.25 -4.84
CA LYS A 273 -28.53 -6.39 -5.48
C LYS A 273 -27.03 -6.16 -5.76
N SER A 274 -26.43 -5.11 -5.22
CA SER A 274 -25.03 -4.75 -5.38
C SER A 274 -24.74 -3.64 -4.39
N GLY A 275 -24.26 -3.96 -3.18
CA GLY A 275 -23.91 -2.96 -2.18
C GLY A 275 -22.92 -1.90 -2.70
N PRO A 276 -22.74 -0.77 -1.97
CA PRO A 276 -21.78 0.28 -2.30
C PRO A 276 -20.44 -0.25 -2.81
N TRP A 277 -19.84 0.41 -3.81
CA TRP A 277 -18.52 0.01 -4.33
C TRP A 277 -17.46 -0.05 -3.22
N PHE A 278 -17.51 0.89 -2.27
CA PHE A 278 -16.67 0.84 -1.06
C PHE A 278 -16.76 -0.48 -0.32
N LEU A 279 -17.94 -1.09 -0.21
CA LEU A 279 -18.10 -2.36 0.50
C LEU A 279 -17.71 -3.58 -0.34
N ARG A 280 -17.54 -3.39 -1.65
CA ARG A 280 -16.89 -4.39 -2.51
C ARG A 280 -15.38 -4.39 -2.34
N THR A 281 -14.77 -3.22 -2.11
CA THR A 281 -13.33 -3.09 -1.84
C THR A 281 -12.98 -3.26 -0.36
N HIS A 282 -13.91 -2.92 0.53
CA HIS A 282 -13.83 -2.92 2.00
C HIS A 282 -15.06 -3.62 2.62
N PRO A 283 -15.21 -4.96 2.51
CA PRO A 283 -16.37 -5.66 3.04
C PRO A 283 -16.50 -5.47 4.56
N VAL A 284 -17.68 -5.06 5.01
CA VAL A 284 -17.99 -4.84 6.43
C VAL A 284 -18.78 -6.02 6.96
N GLY A 285 -18.13 -6.89 7.74
CA GLY A 285 -18.83 -7.92 8.50
C GLY A 285 -19.24 -7.43 9.89
N GLU A 286 -20.22 -8.09 10.50
CA GLU A 286 -20.60 -7.85 11.91
C GLU A 286 -19.37 -7.90 12.85
N GLN A 287 -18.43 -8.81 12.56
CA GLN A 287 -17.16 -8.92 13.27
C GLN A 287 -16.35 -7.61 13.32
N ARG A 288 -16.31 -6.82 12.23
CA ARG A 288 -15.55 -5.56 12.22
C ARG A 288 -16.16 -4.53 13.17
N ILE A 289 -17.49 -4.47 13.23
CA ILE A 289 -18.21 -3.59 14.17
C ILE A 289 -17.92 -4.01 15.62
N GLU A 290 -17.87 -5.31 15.90
CA GLU A 290 -17.49 -5.81 17.23
C GLU A 290 -16.04 -5.49 17.57
N ASP A 291 -15.11 -5.65 16.62
CA ASP A 291 -13.70 -5.38 16.85
C ASP A 291 -13.44 -3.89 17.08
N LEU A 292 -14.09 -3.00 16.33
CA LEU A 292 -14.08 -1.56 16.59
C LEU A 292 -14.49 -1.25 18.03
N LYS A 293 -15.59 -1.85 18.51
CA LYS A 293 -16.05 -1.67 19.90
C LYS A 293 -15.01 -2.11 20.92
N LYS A 294 -14.28 -3.21 20.65
CA LYS A 294 -13.21 -3.70 21.53
C LYS A 294 -12.01 -2.74 21.59
N TRP A 295 -11.72 -2.01 20.51
CA TRP A 295 -10.60 -1.06 20.45
C TRP A 295 -10.94 0.37 20.88
N ILE A 296 -12.22 0.72 21.04
CA ILE A 296 -12.62 2.05 21.54
C ILE A 296 -11.88 2.44 22.84
N PRO A 297 -11.76 1.58 23.87
CA PRO A 297 -11.03 1.94 25.09
C PRO A 297 -9.56 2.29 24.81
N GLU A 298 -8.89 1.54 23.92
CA GLU A 298 -7.51 1.81 23.51
C GLU A 298 -7.41 3.16 22.79
N ALA A 299 -8.33 3.44 21.86
CA ALA A 299 -8.37 4.71 21.14
C ALA A 299 -8.61 5.89 22.08
N LYS A 300 -9.55 5.78 23.03
CA LYS A 300 -9.86 6.84 24.00
C LYS A 300 -8.67 7.22 24.88
N LEU A 301 -7.78 6.28 25.20
CA LEU A 301 -6.54 6.58 25.93
C LEU A 301 -5.59 7.49 25.14
N GLN A 302 -5.74 7.55 23.82
CA GLN A 302 -4.92 8.37 22.93
C GLN A 302 -5.64 9.63 22.45
N TYR A 303 -6.84 9.90 23.00
CA TYR A 303 -7.63 11.06 22.63
C TYR A 303 -6.90 12.37 22.97
N ARG A 304 -6.86 13.29 22.01
CA ARG A 304 -6.28 14.62 22.19
C ARG A 304 -7.34 15.67 21.89
N PRO A 305 -7.84 16.42 22.89
CA PRO A 305 -8.93 17.37 22.70
C PRO A 305 -8.56 18.44 21.67
N ARG A 306 -9.57 18.88 20.91
CA ARG A 306 -9.34 19.88 19.86
C ARG A 306 -9.27 21.28 20.46
N ALA A 307 -8.41 22.13 19.91
CA ALA A 307 -8.32 23.54 20.35
C ALA A 307 -9.64 24.32 20.16
N ASP A 308 -10.49 23.87 19.23
CA ASP A 308 -11.84 24.39 18.97
C ASP A 308 -12.94 23.83 19.91
N GLU A 309 -12.65 22.82 20.74
CA GLU A 309 -13.57 22.27 21.75
C GLU A 309 -13.40 22.86 23.16
N VAL A 310 -12.30 23.58 23.41
CA VAL A 310 -11.99 24.17 24.73
C VAL A 310 -12.56 25.61 24.85
N LYS A 311 -13.62 25.92 24.12
CA LYS A 311 -14.34 27.21 24.17
C LYS A 311 -15.78 27.02 24.61
#